data_AF-A0A5T8WYJ2-F1
#
_entry.id   AF-A0A5T8WYJ2-F1
#
_cell.length_a   1.000
_cell.length_b   1.000
_cell.length_c   1.000
_cell.angle_alpha   90.00
_cell.angle_beta   90.00
_cell.angle_gamma   90.00
#
_symmetry.space_group_name_H-M   'P 1'
#
loop_
_entity.id
_entity.type
_entity.pdbx_description
1 polymer ?
#
loop_
_entity_poly.entity_id
_entity_poly.type
_entity_poly.pdbx_seq_one_letter_code
_entity_poly.pdbx_strand_id
1 'polypeptide(L)'
;RVSLFLNYTTAFDGFYLSNGSASGDVTNKVILPVWLPTDSTIKMYINGSYGYVFMPSANGLFSEILRATDYSALIGFTDNTSIITLAGIIPKPHFIPAGYIVYVR
;
A
#
# COMPACT_ATOMS: atom_id res chain seq x y z
N ARG A 1 4.09 13.63 -1.19
CA ARG A 1 4.06 12.17 -1.51
C ARG A 1 3.51 11.36 -0.35
N VAL A 2 3.92 11.61 0.90
CA VAL A 2 3.33 10.99 2.12
C VAL A 2 1.79 11.06 2.14
N SER A 3 1.22 12.27 2.15
CA SER A 3 -0.24 12.45 2.22
C SER A 3 -0.98 11.82 1.03
N LEU A 4 -0.36 11.82 -0.15
CA LEU A 4 -0.91 11.17 -1.33
C LEU A 4 -1.03 9.65 -1.12
N PHE A 5 0.05 9.01 -0.68
CA PHE A 5 0.03 7.58 -0.36
C PHE A 5 -1.00 7.24 0.71
N LEU A 6 -1.08 8.02 1.80
CA LEU A 6 -2.05 7.78 2.88
C LEU A 6 -3.50 7.97 2.42
N ASN A 7 -3.77 8.95 1.56
CA ASN A 7 -5.11 9.11 0.98
C ASN A 7 -5.48 7.92 0.08
N TYR A 8 -4.51 7.36 -0.65
CA TYR A 8 -4.68 6.12 -1.42
C TYR A 8 -4.99 4.92 -0.51
N THR A 9 -4.30 4.78 0.63
CA THR A 9 -4.59 3.70 1.59
C THR A 9 -6.00 3.84 2.18
N THR A 10 -6.45 5.05 2.48
CA THR A 10 -7.81 5.31 2.97
C THR A 10 -8.88 4.96 1.93
N ALA A 11 -8.69 5.38 0.67
CA ALA A 11 -9.62 5.04 -0.41
C ALA A 11 -9.67 3.52 -0.65
N PHE A 12 -8.50 2.87 -0.62
CA PHE A 12 -8.38 1.42 -0.75
C PHE A 12 -9.08 0.68 0.39
N ASP A 13 -8.91 1.11 1.65
CA ASP A 13 -9.58 0.50 2.80
C ASP A 13 -11.11 0.46 2.63
N GLY A 14 -11.69 1.58 2.18
CA GLY A 14 -13.13 1.66 1.90
C GLY A 14 -13.56 0.68 0.81
N PHE A 15 -12.76 0.56 -0.26
CA PHE A 15 -13.02 -0.43 -1.32
C PHE A 15 -12.88 -1.87 -0.81
N TYR A 16 -11.82 -2.18 -0.07
CA TYR A 16 -11.53 -3.52 0.46
C TYR A 16 -12.66 -4.02 1.35
N LEU A 17 -13.12 -3.18 2.29
CA LEU A 17 -14.22 -3.53 3.21
C LEU A 17 -15.56 -3.70 2.51
N SER A 18 -15.78 -2.98 1.40
CA SER A 18 -17.04 -3.02 0.64
C SER A 18 -17.09 -4.13 -0.42
N ASN A 19 -15.94 -4.74 -0.73
CA ASN A 19 -15.80 -5.69 -1.83
C ASN A 19 -15.04 -6.95 -1.39
N GLY A 20 -15.61 -7.70 -0.45
CA GLY A 20 -14.95 -8.88 0.14
C GLY A 20 -14.64 -10.04 -0.83
N SER A 21 -15.18 -10.01 -2.06
CA SER A 21 -14.87 -10.98 -3.13
C SER A 21 -13.86 -10.46 -4.16
N ALA A 22 -13.38 -9.23 -4.02
CA ALA A 22 -12.43 -8.66 -4.95
C ALA A 22 -11.08 -9.38 -4.86
N SER A 23 -10.43 -9.56 -6.00
CA SER A 23 -9.11 -10.15 -6.10
C SER A 23 -8.40 -9.61 -7.34
N GLY A 24 -7.07 -9.63 -7.32
CA GLY A 24 -6.22 -9.15 -8.40
C GLY A 24 -5.87 -7.67 -8.29
N ASP A 25 -5.45 -7.09 -9.41
CA ASP A 25 -5.22 -5.66 -9.54
C ASP A 25 -6.55 -4.91 -9.48
N VAL A 26 -6.67 -4.02 -8.49
CA VAL A 26 -7.86 -3.19 -8.25
C VAL A 26 -7.56 -1.71 -8.40
N THR A 27 -6.36 -1.35 -8.89
CA THR A 27 -5.90 0.05 -9.02
C THR A 27 -6.91 0.94 -9.74
N ASN A 28 -7.54 0.43 -10.81
CA ASN A 28 -8.53 1.17 -11.61
C ASN A 28 -9.98 0.97 -11.12
N LYS A 29 -10.20 0.16 -10.08
CA LYS A 29 -11.51 -0.12 -9.50
C LYS A 29 -11.76 0.71 -8.23
N VAL A 30 -10.71 1.10 -7.54
CA VAL A 30 -10.80 1.99 -6.37
C VAL A 30 -11.13 3.41 -6.84
N ILE A 31 -12.24 3.94 -6.33
CA ILE A 31 -12.67 5.30 -6.64
C ILE A 31 -11.90 6.26 -5.73
N LEU A 32 -11.09 7.11 -6.35
CA LEU A 32 -10.37 8.17 -5.66
C LEU A 32 -11.22 9.44 -5.58
N PRO A 33 -11.11 10.23 -4.50
CA PRO A 33 -11.76 11.54 -4.43
C PRO A 33 -11.32 12.45 -5.58
N VAL A 34 -12.23 13.26 -6.12
CA VAL A 34 -11.97 14.13 -7.28
C VAL A 34 -10.85 15.15 -7.07
N TRP A 35 -10.56 15.51 -5.82
CA TRP A 35 -9.48 16.43 -5.46
C TRP A 35 -8.11 15.74 -5.37
N LEU A 36 -8.06 14.40 -5.35
CA LEU A 36 -6.84 13.64 -5.16
C LEU A 36 -6.17 13.39 -6.53
N PRO A 37 -4.93 13.84 -6.74
CA PRO A 37 -4.21 13.57 -7.99
C PRO A 37 -4.04 12.08 -8.23
N THR A 38 -4.21 11.64 -9.48
CA THR A 38 -3.91 10.27 -9.87
C THR A 38 -2.41 10.07 -10.09
N ASP A 39 -1.83 9.09 -9.41
CA ASP A 39 -0.42 8.69 -9.54
C ASP A 39 -0.34 7.22 -9.99
N SER A 40 0.14 7.01 -11.21
CA SER A 40 0.24 5.67 -11.81
C SER A 40 1.31 4.78 -11.16
N THR A 41 2.18 5.35 -10.31
CA THR A 41 3.20 4.59 -9.58
C THR A 41 2.64 3.97 -8.30
N ILE A 42 1.47 4.41 -7.84
CA ILE A 42 0.77 3.79 -6.71
C ILE A 42 -0.18 2.73 -7.25
N LYS A 43 0.00 1.50 -6.80
CA LYS A 43 -0.76 0.34 -7.24
C LYS A 43 -1.52 -0.26 -6.06
N MET A 44 -2.65 -0.88 -6.36
CA MET A 44 -3.51 -1.52 -5.39
C MET A 44 -3.85 -2.93 -5.83
N TYR A 45 -3.70 -3.89 -4.92
CA TYR A 45 -3.89 -5.30 -5.23
C TYR A 45 -4.56 -6.01 -4.05
N ILE A 46 -5.41 -6.99 -4.34
CA ILE A 46 -5.96 -7.90 -3.33
C ILE A 46 -5.55 -9.32 -3.67
N ASN A 47 -4.90 -10.01 -2.73
CA ASN A 47 -4.52 -11.41 -2.88
C ASN A 47 -4.93 -12.20 -1.64
N GLY A 48 -5.88 -13.13 -1.81
CA GLY A 48 -6.50 -13.83 -0.69
C GLY A 48 -7.17 -12.84 0.27
N SER A 49 -6.85 -12.96 1.55
CA SER A 49 -7.34 -12.09 2.63
C SER A 49 -6.47 -10.87 2.89
N TYR A 50 -5.52 -10.54 1.99
CA TYR A 50 -4.61 -9.41 2.15
C TYR A 50 -4.85 -8.36 1.07
N GLY A 51 -4.94 -7.11 1.51
CA GLY A 51 -4.93 -5.93 0.68
C GLY A 51 -3.57 -5.25 0.66
N TYR A 52 -3.12 -4.79 -0.50
CA TYR A 52 -1.83 -4.14 -0.68
C TYR A 52 -1.99 -2.81 -1.41
N VAL A 53 -1.44 -1.74 -0.83
CA VAL A 53 -1.20 -0.48 -1.54
C VAL A 53 0.30 -0.22 -1.53
N PHE A 54 0.90 -0.06 -2.70
CA PHE A 54 2.35 0.01 -2.80
C PHE A 54 2.83 1.03 -3.83
N MET A 55 3.99 1.61 -3.54
CA MET A 55 4.65 2.58 -4.41
C MET A 55 6.18 2.49 -4.31
N PRO A 56 6.93 2.91 -5.34
CA PRO A 56 8.38 2.98 -5.26
C PRO A 56 8.81 3.84 -4.08
N SER A 57 9.80 3.39 -3.33
CA SER A 57 10.40 4.22 -2.29
C SER A 57 11.29 5.32 -2.89
N ALA A 58 11.43 6.40 -2.15
CA ALA A 58 12.39 7.48 -2.41
C ALA A 58 13.10 7.83 -1.10
N ASN A 59 14.27 8.48 -1.19
CA ASN A 59 15.06 8.85 -0.03
C ASN A 59 14.21 9.57 1.04
N GLY A 60 14.20 9.03 2.26
CA GLY A 60 13.47 9.58 3.40
C GLY A 60 11.97 9.32 3.42
N LEU A 61 11.34 8.92 2.29
CA LEU A 61 9.88 8.81 2.19
C LEU A 61 9.30 7.76 3.13
N PHE A 62 9.94 6.60 3.25
CA PHE A 62 9.50 5.54 4.16
C PHE A 62 9.49 6.00 5.62
N SER A 63 10.57 6.64 6.08
CA SER A 63 10.68 7.19 7.43
C SER A 63 9.65 8.28 7.69
N GLU A 64 9.37 9.13 6.69
CA GLU A 64 8.32 10.15 6.81
C GLU A 64 6.92 9.54 6.92
N ILE A 65 6.61 8.49 6.17
CA ILE A 65 5.32 7.77 6.26
C ILE A 65 5.19 7.09 7.62
N LEU A 66 6.23 6.42 8.11
CA LEU A 66 6.21 5.84 9.45
C LEU A 66 5.93 6.91 10.51
N ARG A 67 6.63 8.05 10.48
CA ARG A 67 6.37 9.14 11.41
C ARG A 67 4.95 9.72 11.28
N ALA A 68 4.45 9.87 10.06
CA ALA A 68 3.11 10.40 9.81
C ALA A 68 1.97 9.44 10.23
N THR A 69 2.28 8.15 10.35
CA THR A 69 1.34 7.10 10.78
C THR A 69 1.55 6.67 12.22
N ASP A 70 2.36 7.42 12.99
CA ASP A 70 2.79 7.08 14.35
C ASP A 70 3.30 5.63 14.45
N TYR A 71 4.17 5.26 13.50
CA TYR A 71 4.81 3.95 13.40
C TYR A 71 3.79 2.80 13.27
N SER A 72 2.80 2.97 12.39
CA SER A 72 1.79 1.95 12.12
C SER A 72 2.42 0.61 11.69
N ALA A 73 1.97 -0.46 12.35
CA ALA A 73 2.33 -1.84 12.03
C ALA A 73 1.88 -2.30 10.63
N LEU A 74 0.97 -1.58 9.98
CA LEU A 74 0.45 -1.89 8.64
C LEU A 74 1.37 -1.38 7.53
N ILE A 75 2.34 -0.53 7.86
CA ILE A 75 3.31 0.01 6.91
C ILE A 75 4.56 -0.84 6.93
N GLY A 76 5.05 -1.18 5.73
CA GLY A 76 6.26 -1.94 5.55
C GLY A 76 7.08 -1.52 4.33
N PHE A 77 8.24 -2.13 4.22
CA PHE A 77 9.17 -1.96 3.13
C PHE A 77 9.51 -3.30 2.50
N THR A 78 9.62 -3.37 1.18
CA THR A 78 9.95 -4.61 0.49
C THR A 78 11.44 -4.79 0.25
N ASP A 79 11.94 -5.98 0.58
CA ASP A 79 13.20 -6.49 0.05
C ASP A 79 12.93 -7.45 -1.14
N ASN A 80 13.91 -8.27 -1.51
CA ASN A 80 13.78 -9.22 -2.62
C ASN A 80 12.71 -10.30 -2.40
N THR A 81 12.44 -10.67 -1.15
CA THR A 81 11.63 -11.84 -0.77
C THR A 81 10.48 -11.53 0.19
N SER A 82 10.53 -10.39 0.87
CA SER A 82 9.73 -10.11 2.06
C SER A 82 9.19 -8.69 2.09
N ILE A 83 8.10 -8.51 2.82
CA ILE A 83 7.59 -7.23 3.31
C ILE A 83 7.97 -7.14 4.79
N ILE A 84 8.79 -6.17 5.13
CA ILE A 84 9.26 -5.94 6.51
C ILE A 84 8.36 -4.86 7.11
N THR A 85 7.55 -5.23 8.10
CA THR A 85 6.67 -4.32 8.85
C THR A 85 7.08 -4.31 10.32
N LEU A 86 6.54 -3.37 11.11
CA LEU A 86 6.74 -3.38 12.56
C LEU A 86 5.97 -4.52 13.26
N ALA A 87 4.95 -5.10 12.61
CA ALA A 87 4.27 -6.30 13.11
C ALA A 87 5.05 -7.59 12.84
N GLY A 88 6.02 -7.57 11.93
CA GLY A 88 6.81 -8.73 11.54
C GLY A 88 7.11 -8.79 10.04
N ILE A 89 7.64 -9.94 9.62
CA ILE A 89 8.07 -10.20 8.24
C ILE A 89 7.02 -11.06 7.54
N ILE A 90 6.54 -10.61 6.38
CA ILE A 90 5.52 -11.28 5.57
C ILE A 90 6.16 -11.68 4.23
N PRO A 91 5.88 -12.87 3.67
CA PRO A 91 6.32 -13.21 2.32
C PRO A 91 5.84 -12.20 1.28
N LYS A 92 6.74 -11.70 0.43
CA LYS A 92 6.41 -10.71 -0.59
C LYS A 92 5.74 -11.38 -1.80
N PRO A 93 4.55 -10.91 -2.22
CA PRO A 93 3.95 -11.37 -3.47
C PRO A 93 4.81 -10.99 -4.69
N HIS A 94 4.76 -11.80 -5.74
CA HIS A 94 5.58 -11.58 -6.95
C HIS A 94 5.25 -10.27 -7.69
N PHE A 95 4.04 -9.73 -7.52
CA PHE A 95 3.59 -8.50 -8.17
C PHE A 95 4.11 -7.21 -7.50
N ILE A 96 4.67 -7.30 -6.29
CA ILE A 96 5.28 -6.16 -5.60
C ILE A 96 6.81 -6.21 -5.82
N PRO A 97 7.41 -5.19 -6.46
CA PRO A 97 8.85 -5.14 -6.62
C PRO A 97 9.58 -4.90 -5.28
N ALA A 98 10.88 -5.19 -5.25
CA ALA A 98 11.74 -4.81 -4.13
C ALA A 98 11.97 -3.29 -4.11
N GLY A 99 12.24 -2.72 -2.93
CA GLY A 99 12.51 -1.29 -2.76
C GLY A 99 11.24 -0.42 -2.71
N TYR A 100 10.10 -1.02 -2.39
CA TYR A 100 8.79 -0.37 -2.36
C TYR A 100 8.32 -0.17 -0.92
N ILE A 101 7.55 0.90 -0.72
CA ILE A 101 6.77 1.11 0.50
C ILE A 101 5.42 0.43 0.28
N VAL A 102 4.93 -0.28 1.28
CA VAL A 102 3.70 -1.06 1.21
C VAL A 102 2.86 -0.79 2.44
N TYR A 103 1.57 -0.60 2.23
CA TYR A 103 0.53 -0.72 3.24
C TYR A 103 -0.15 -2.08 3.06
N VAL A 104 -0.25 -2.83 4.15
CA VAL A 104 -0.88 -4.17 4.21
C VAL A 104 -2.15 -4.09 5.04
N ARG A 105 -3.26 -4.62 4.52
CA ARG A 105 -4.56 -4.69 5.18
C ARG A 105 -5.07 -6.12 5.30
#